data_AF-A0A933Y6R5-F1
#
_entry.id   AF-A0A933Y6R5-F1
#
_cell.length_a   1.000
_cell.length_b   1.000
_cell.length_c   1.000
_cell.angle_alpha   90.00
_cell.angle_beta   90.00
_cell.angle_gamma   90.00
#
_symmetry.space_group_name_H-M   'P 1'
#
loop_
_entity.id
_entity.type
_entity.pdbx_description
1 polymer ?
#
loop_
_entity_poly.entity_id
_entity_poly.type
_entity_poly.pdbx_seq_one_letter_code
_entity_poly.pdbx_strand_id
1 'polypeptide(L)'
;MNKWTVLCAVMMLATGLTQMAAAESDDQSCQPDIKKFCADVKPGGGRIIQCLKKHDAELSEACKARGKQAREHAKETHQACKDDVQKLCKDVQPGEGRIISCLKEHDADVSQACKKSMHRKQ
;
A
#
# COMPACT_ATOMS: atom_id res chain seq x y z
N MET A 1 27.59 -24.33 47.56
CA MET A 1 26.12 -24.53 47.59
C MET A 1 25.55 -23.68 48.73
N ASN A 2 25.14 -22.44 48.45
CA ASN A 2 24.40 -21.63 49.42
C ASN A 2 22.98 -21.43 48.89
N LYS A 3 22.02 -21.99 49.61
CA LYS A 3 20.59 -22.13 49.24
C LYS A 3 19.84 -20.80 49.10
N TRP A 4 20.52 -19.65 49.20
CA TRP A 4 19.90 -18.32 49.14
C TRP A 4 20.06 -17.61 47.80
N THR A 5 21.03 -17.99 46.96
CA THR A 5 21.16 -17.43 45.60
C THR A 5 20.13 -17.98 44.61
N VAL A 6 19.41 -19.06 44.96
CA VAL A 6 18.38 -19.66 44.10
C VAL A 6 17.01 -18.97 44.26
N LEU A 7 16.80 -18.18 45.32
CA LEU A 7 15.49 -17.61 45.65
C LEU A 7 15.20 -16.22 45.03
N CYS A 8 16.18 -15.55 44.41
CA CYS A 8 15.91 -14.37 43.57
C CYS A 8 16.02 -14.66 42.06
N ALA A 9 16.54 -15.83 41.68
CA ALA A 9 16.68 -16.23 40.28
C ALA A 9 15.38 -16.75 39.64
N VAL A 10 14.28 -16.86 40.42
CA VAL A 10 12.95 -17.28 39.93
C VAL A 10 12.01 -16.09 39.71
N MET A 11 12.40 -14.86 40.06
CA MET A 11 11.69 -13.63 39.67
C MET A 11 12.31 -12.98 38.42
N MET A 12 12.57 -13.78 37.38
CA MET A 12 12.95 -13.30 36.05
C MET A 12 12.13 -13.98 34.91
N LEU A 13 10.90 -14.46 35.17
CA LEU A 13 10.14 -15.26 34.18
C LEU A 13 8.60 -15.03 34.14
N ALA A 14 8.12 -13.79 34.20
CA ALA A 14 6.80 -13.38 33.71
C ALA A 14 6.75 -11.85 33.75
N THR A 15 6.59 -11.06 32.70
CA THR A 15 5.96 -11.25 31.39
C THR A 15 6.73 -10.40 30.35
N GLY A 16 7.61 -11.03 29.58
CA GLY A 16 8.22 -10.40 28.42
C GLY A 16 7.28 -10.40 27.22
N LEU A 17 7.06 -9.21 26.65
CA LEU A 17 6.70 -8.89 25.26
C LEU A 17 5.74 -9.83 24.51
N THR A 18 4.47 -9.44 24.40
CA THR A 18 3.68 -9.73 23.19
C THR A 18 2.95 -8.46 22.72
N GLN A 19 3.70 -7.55 22.12
CA GLN A 19 3.17 -6.72 21.05
C GLN A 19 3.93 -7.10 19.78
N MET A 20 3.48 -8.20 19.16
CA MET A 20 3.73 -8.40 17.74
C MET A 20 2.79 -7.43 17.00
N ALA A 21 3.17 -6.15 16.94
CA ALA A 21 2.64 -5.30 15.90
C ALA A 21 3.23 -5.87 14.61
N ALA A 22 2.44 -6.69 13.91
CA ALA A 22 2.76 -7.05 12.53
C ALA A 22 2.99 -5.72 11.81
N ALA A 23 4.21 -5.50 11.31
CA ALA A 23 4.45 -4.50 10.30
C ALA A 23 3.67 -4.97 9.07
N GLU A 24 2.41 -4.56 8.98
CA GLU A 24 1.54 -4.92 7.89
C GLU A 24 2.04 -4.18 6.66
N SER A 25 2.68 -4.93 5.76
CA SER A 25 2.97 -4.44 4.43
C SER A 25 1.66 -3.93 3.82
N ASP A 26 1.72 -2.78 3.17
CA ASP A 26 0.61 -1.97 2.66
C ASP A 26 -0.31 -2.70 1.63
N ASP A 27 -0.08 -3.99 1.40
CA ASP A 27 -0.86 -4.92 0.58
C ASP A 27 -1.69 -5.90 1.44
N GLN A 28 -1.24 -6.24 2.66
CA GLN A 28 -1.86 -7.25 3.53
C GLN A 28 -3.23 -6.84 4.09
N SER A 29 -3.46 -5.55 4.34
CA SER A 29 -4.71 -5.06 4.95
C SER A 29 -5.95 -5.31 4.11
N CYS A 30 -5.80 -5.42 2.78
CA CYS A 30 -6.89 -5.79 1.87
C CYS A 30 -6.85 -7.26 1.43
N GLN A 31 -5.80 -8.04 1.73
CA GLN A 31 -5.70 -9.45 1.33
C GLN A 31 -6.92 -10.31 1.70
N PRO A 32 -7.48 -10.25 2.93
CA PRO A 32 -8.66 -11.06 3.27
C PRO A 32 -9.87 -10.68 2.40
N ASP A 33 -10.10 -9.38 2.18
CA ASP A 33 -11.19 -8.89 1.35
C ASP A 33 -10.99 -9.24 -0.13
N ILE A 34 -9.75 -9.15 -0.64
CA ILE A 34 -9.42 -9.55 -2.01
C ILE A 34 -9.71 -11.03 -2.22
N LYS A 35 -9.30 -11.91 -1.30
CA LYS A 35 -9.58 -13.34 -1.39
C LYS A 35 -11.07 -13.65 -1.30
N LYS A 36 -11.82 -12.87 -0.52
CA LYS A 36 -13.26 -13.08 -0.34
C LYS A 36 -14.08 -12.62 -1.53
N PHE A 37 -13.78 -11.44 -2.07
CA PHE A 37 -14.64 -10.76 -3.05
C PHE A 37 -14.06 -10.75 -4.47
N CYS A 38 -12.74 -10.88 -4.61
CA CYS A 38 -12.02 -10.61 -5.86
C CYS A 38 -11.05 -11.74 -6.26
N ALA A 39 -11.25 -12.98 -5.78
CA ALA A 39 -10.34 -14.10 -6.02
C ALA A 39 -10.12 -14.39 -7.52
N ASP A 40 -11.17 -14.26 -8.32
CA ASP A 40 -11.12 -14.52 -9.78
C ASP A 40 -10.63 -13.31 -10.60
N VAL A 41 -10.38 -12.19 -9.93
CA VAL A 41 -9.92 -10.97 -10.60
C VAL A 41 -8.41 -11.06 -10.78
N LYS A 42 -7.97 -11.13 -12.04
CA LYS A 42 -6.54 -11.08 -12.35
C LYS A 42 -5.92 -9.80 -11.75
N PRO A 43 -4.68 -9.82 -11.24
CA PRO A 43 -3.98 -8.62 -10.78
C PRO A 43 -3.56 -7.68 -11.91
N GLY A 44 -3.30 -6.41 -11.57
CA GLY A 44 -2.78 -5.38 -12.48
C GLY A 44 -3.85 -4.44 -13.06
N GLY A 45 -3.40 -3.30 -13.60
CA GLY A 45 -4.26 -2.31 -14.26
C GLY A 45 -5.39 -1.72 -13.38
N GLY A 46 -5.28 -1.83 -12.05
CA GLY A 46 -6.32 -1.37 -11.13
C GLY A 46 -7.57 -2.26 -11.08
N ARG A 47 -7.57 -3.46 -11.68
CA ARG A 47 -8.72 -4.37 -11.70
C ARG A 47 -9.20 -4.78 -10.31
N ILE A 48 -8.26 -5.10 -9.41
CA ILE A 48 -8.56 -5.43 -8.01
C ILE A 48 -9.22 -4.25 -7.29
N ILE A 49 -8.71 -3.03 -7.46
CA ILE A 49 -9.29 -1.82 -6.85
C ILE A 49 -10.72 -1.60 -7.38
N GLN A 50 -10.94 -1.85 -8.67
CA GLN A 50 -12.26 -1.74 -9.29
C GLN A 50 -13.24 -2.78 -8.73
N CYS A 51 -12.77 -3.99 -8.44
CA CYS A 51 -13.56 -5.02 -7.76
C CYS A 51 -13.87 -4.63 -6.31
N LEU A 52 -12.86 -4.24 -5.53
CA LEU A 52 -13.03 -3.81 -4.13
C LEU A 52 -14.02 -2.64 -4.02
N LYS A 53 -14.00 -1.70 -4.97
CA LYS A 53 -14.96 -0.59 -5.01
C LYS A 53 -16.42 -1.04 -5.15
N LYS A 54 -16.69 -2.18 -5.81
CA LYS A 54 -18.05 -2.74 -5.91
C LYS A 54 -18.53 -3.34 -4.59
N HIS A 55 -17.60 -3.72 -3.72
CA HIS A 55 -17.85 -4.31 -2.41
C HIS A 55 -17.52 -3.34 -1.26
N ASP A 56 -17.39 -2.03 -1.53
CA ASP A 56 -16.85 -1.03 -0.59
C ASP A 56 -17.54 -1.06 0.79
N ALA A 57 -18.85 -1.27 0.82
CA ALA A 57 -19.63 -1.38 2.06
C ALA A 57 -19.32 -2.65 2.89
N GLU A 58 -18.93 -3.74 2.22
CA GLU A 58 -18.65 -5.06 2.79
C GLU A 58 -17.17 -5.27 3.16
N LEU A 59 -16.30 -4.35 2.74
CA LEU A 59 -14.87 -4.39 3.05
C LEU A 59 -14.63 -4.23 4.55
N SER A 60 -13.56 -4.88 5.02
CA SER A 60 -13.03 -4.62 6.37
C SER A 60 -12.65 -3.15 6.56
N GLU A 61 -12.71 -2.67 7.80
CA GLU A 61 -12.29 -1.31 8.16
C GLU A 61 -10.80 -1.07 7.84
N ALA A 62 -9.97 -2.11 7.99
CA ALA A 62 -8.56 -2.06 7.62
C ALA A 62 -8.39 -1.78 6.11
N CYS A 63 -9.12 -2.50 5.25
CA CYS A 63 -9.05 -2.29 3.81
C CYS A 63 -9.64 -0.94 3.37
N LYS A 64 -10.71 -0.46 4.03
CA LYS A 64 -11.26 0.89 3.77
C LYS A 64 -10.27 1.99 4.12
N ALA A 65 -9.63 1.90 5.30
CA ALA A 65 -8.62 2.85 5.74
C ALA A 65 -7.42 2.88 4.78
N ARG A 66 -6.95 1.70 4.39
CA ARG A 66 -5.92 1.53 3.38
C ARG A 66 -6.32 2.15 2.03
N GLY A 67 -7.53 1.88 1.58
CA GLY A 67 -8.08 2.43 0.34
C GLY A 67 -8.13 3.96 0.36
N LYS A 68 -8.46 4.57 1.51
CA LYS A 68 -8.41 6.03 1.69
C LYS A 68 -6.99 6.57 1.53
N GLN A 69 -6.01 5.97 2.20
CA GLN A 69 -4.60 6.36 2.06
C GLN A 69 -4.10 6.23 0.61
N ALA A 70 -4.46 5.13 -0.07
CA ALA A 70 -4.10 4.92 -1.47
C ALA A 70 -4.70 5.99 -2.40
N ARG A 71 -5.95 6.41 -2.15
CA ARG A 71 -6.61 7.49 -2.91
C ARG A 71 -5.96 8.85 -2.68
N GLU A 72 -5.57 9.15 -1.45
CA GLU A 72 -4.87 10.39 -1.11
C GLU A 72 -3.50 10.46 -1.80
N HIS A 73 -2.72 9.39 -1.69
CA HIS A 73 -1.43 9.29 -2.38
C HIS A 73 -1.57 9.35 -3.91
N ALA A 74 -2.59 8.72 -4.49
CA ALA A 74 -2.86 8.81 -5.92
C ALA A 74 -3.20 10.25 -6.35
N LYS A 75 -3.92 11.01 -5.53
CA LYS A 75 -4.22 12.43 -5.77
C LYS A 75 -2.94 13.27 -5.71
N GLU A 76 -2.10 13.07 -4.71
CA GLU A 76 -0.81 13.76 -4.59
C GLU A 76 0.10 13.47 -5.80
N THR A 77 0.19 12.20 -6.20
CA THR A 77 0.96 11.78 -7.38
C THR A 77 0.41 12.41 -8.65
N HIS A 78 -0.92 12.42 -8.82
CA HIS A 78 -1.54 13.07 -9.96
C HIS A 78 -1.22 14.56 -10.02
N GLN A 79 -1.25 15.26 -8.89
CA GLN A 79 -0.90 16.68 -8.82
C GLN A 79 0.57 16.93 -9.17
N ALA A 80 1.48 16.12 -8.62
CA ALA A 80 2.91 16.23 -8.89
C ALA A 80 3.27 15.94 -10.35
N CYS A 81 2.54 15.03 -10.99
CA CYS A 81 2.78 14.59 -12.36
C CYS A 81 1.92 15.29 -13.41
N LYS A 82 1.05 16.24 -13.03
CA LYS A 82 0.04 16.80 -13.93
C LYS A 82 0.67 17.40 -15.19
N ASP A 83 1.69 18.24 -15.02
CA ASP A 83 2.32 18.94 -16.14
C ASP A 83 3.17 17.98 -16.99
N ASP A 84 3.83 17.01 -16.36
CA ASP A 84 4.57 15.94 -17.04
C ASP A 84 3.64 15.10 -17.93
N VAL A 85 2.45 14.74 -17.42
CA VAL A 85 1.44 14.00 -18.20
C VAL A 85 0.95 14.83 -19.38
N GLN A 86 0.71 16.13 -19.21
CA GLN A 86 0.28 17.00 -20.31
C GLN A 86 1.37 17.18 -21.38
N LYS A 87 2.64 17.25 -20.97
CA LYS A 87 3.76 17.45 -21.89
C LYS A 87 4.15 16.17 -22.62
N LEU A 88 4.17 15.04 -21.91
CA LEU A 88 4.78 13.78 -22.37
C LEU A 88 3.74 12.74 -22.79
N CYS A 89 2.56 12.74 -22.16
CA CYS A 89 1.58 11.64 -22.25
C CYS A 89 0.16 12.09 -22.65
N LYS A 90 0.00 13.25 -23.30
CA LYS A 90 -1.32 13.84 -23.60
C LYS A 90 -2.25 12.95 -24.44
N ASP A 91 -1.67 12.11 -25.30
CA ASP A 91 -2.42 11.23 -26.22
C ASP A 91 -2.66 9.84 -25.62
N VAL A 92 -2.16 9.60 -24.39
CA VAL A 92 -2.34 8.34 -23.67
C VAL A 92 -3.67 8.37 -22.96
N GLN A 93 -4.56 7.44 -23.32
CA GLN A 93 -5.85 7.35 -22.63
C GLN A 93 -5.66 6.86 -21.17
N PRO A 94 -6.34 7.50 -20.19
CA PRO A 94 -6.24 7.14 -18.78
C PRO A 94 -6.76 5.72 -18.46
N GLY A 95 -6.31 5.21 -17.30
CA GLY A 95 -6.71 3.90 -16.79
C GLY A 95 -5.64 2.84 -17.02
N GLU A 96 -5.82 1.69 -16.37
CA GLU A 96 -5.01 0.47 -16.55
C GLU A 96 -3.50 0.63 -16.33
N GLY A 97 -3.07 1.74 -15.72
CA GLY A 97 -1.66 2.06 -15.54
C GLY A 97 -0.97 2.66 -16.76
N ARG A 98 -1.68 2.94 -17.87
CA ARG A 98 -1.08 3.42 -19.13
C ARG A 98 -0.32 4.73 -18.99
N ILE A 99 -0.86 5.68 -18.23
CA ILE A 99 -0.18 6.96 -17.96
C ILE A 99 1.13 6.73 -17.19
N ILE A 100 1.13 5.83 -16.20
CA ILE A 100 2.35 5.49 -15.44
C ILE A 100 3.37 4.80 -16.33
N SER A 101 2.94 3.93 -17.26
CA SER A 101 3.85 3.33 -18.24
C SER A 101 4.49 4.39 -19.13
N CYS A 102 3.70 5.33 -19.66
CA CYS A 102 4.23 6.44 -20.47
C CYS A 102 5.22 7.30 -19.68
N LEU A 103 4.89 7.69 -18.43
CA LEU A 103 5.82 8.46 -17.59
C LEU A 103 7.14 7.70 -17.33
N LYS A 104 7.10 6.37 -17.23
CA LYS A 104 8.31 5.55 -17.09
C LYS A 104 9.14 5.48 -18.37
N GLU A 105 8.49 5.43 -19.53
CA GLU A 105 9.17 5.49 -20.83
C GLU A 105 9.87 6.84 -21.04
N HIS A 106 9.32 7.90 -20.44
CA HIS A 106 9.89 9.25 -20.42
C HIS A 106 10.64 9.59 -19.12
N ASP A 107 11.19 8.60 -18.39
CA ASP A 107 11.79 8.86 -17.08
C ASP A 107 12.84 9.98 -17.13
N ALA A 108 13.66 10.08 -18.18
CA ALA A 108 14.65 11.16 -18.30
C ALA A 108 14.04 12.58 -18.34
N ASP A 109 12.81 12.72 -18.84
CA ASP A 109 12.13 14.01 -19.07
C ASP A 109 11.11 14.37 -17.97
N VAL A 110 10.73 13.40 -17.13
CA VAL A 110 9.78 13.60 -16.03
C VAL A 110 10.41 14.45 -14.91
N SER A 111 9.63 15.39 -14.37
CA SER A 111 10.06 16.24 -13.26
C SER A 111 10.47 15.45 -12.02
N GLN A 112 11.40 16.01 -11.25
CA GLN A 112 11.82 15.40 -9.98
C GLN A 112 10.68 15.27 -8.96
N ALA A 113 9.70 16.18 -9.00
CA ALA A 113 8.52 16.10 -8.16
C ALA A 113 7.68 14.85 -8.51
N CYS A 114 7.37 14.65 -9.79
CA CYS A 114 6.62 13.49 -10.25
C CYS A 114 7.36 12.17 -9.97
N LYS A 115 8.67 12.09 -10.25
CA LYS A 115 9.48 10.90 -9.93
C LYS A 115 9.38 10.50 -8.47
N LYS A 116 9.53 11.46 -7.55
CA LYS A 116 9.46 11.21 -6.11
C LYS A 116 8.08 10.72 -5.68
N SER A 117 7.01 11.23 -6.28
CA SER A 117 5.64 10.82 -5.96
C SER A 117 5.25 9.46 -6.54
N MET A 118 5.86 9.03 -7.66
CA MET A 118 5.55 7.74 -8.29
C MET A 118 6.06 6.52 -7.52
N HIS A 119 7.06 6.70 -6.65
CA HIS A 119 7.51 5.64 -5.76
C HIS A 119 6.58 5.57 -4.54
N ARG A 120 5.75 4.53 -4.49
CA ARG A 120 5.06 4.19 -3.24
C ARG A 120 6.13 3.99 -2.16
N LYS A 121 6.11 4.80 -1.11
CA LYS A 121 6.84 4.49 0.13
C LYS A 121 6.27 3.16 0.63
N GLN A 122 7.02 2.08 0.43
CA GLN A 122 6.74 0.80 1.04
C GLN A 122 7.22 0.83 2.49
#